data_AF-A0AA42ZUQ6-F1
#
_entry.id   AF-A0AA42ZUQ6-F1
#
_cell.length_a   1.000
_cell.length_b   1.000
_cell.length_c   1.000
_cell.angle_alpha   90.00
_cell.angle_beta   90.00
_cell.angle_gamma   90.00
#
_symmetry.space_group_name_H-M   'P 1'
#
loop_
_entity.id
_entity.type
_entity.pdbx_description
1 polymer ?
#
loop_
_entity_poly.entity_id
_entity_poly.type
_entity_poly.pdbx_seq_one_letter_code
_entity_poly.pdbx_strand_id
1 'polypeptide(L)'
;MSETKVFPVPEDLAKSAWCDEAEYFKLYEQSANDPEGFWAEQGKRIHWFKPYTKVKDVSFGPGDIHIKWFHDGTTNACYNCVDRHLPTKKDDTAIIWEGDDPSVARHITYGELYESVARLANALKARGIKKGDRVTIYLPMIPEAAYAILACARIGAIHSVVFGGFSPDSLAGRIQDCDSNCVITADEGVRGGRKVPLKANADKAVERCPSVETVFVVQHTGGEVAWTEGRDVWAHEACAAVSDDCPAEQMNAEDPLFILYTSGSTGKPKGVLHTTGGYMVFAAMTHQYVFDYHDGEIFWCTADVGWVTGHSYIVYGPLANGATTVMFEGVPNYPDASRFWQVCDKHKVDIFYTAPTAIRALMREGDEPVGK
;
A
#
# COMPACT_ATOMS: atom_id res chain seq x y z
N MET A 1 -24.64 -19.25 25.84
CA MET A 1 -23.45 -19.38 25.00
C MET A 1 -23.92 -19.97 23.69
N SER A 2 -23.79 -19.25 22.58
CA SER A 2 -24.13 -19.79 21.26
C SER A 2 -23.28 -21.02 20.98
N GLU A 3 -23.86 -22.10 20.45
CA GLU A 3 -23.11 -23.26 19.96
C GLU A 3 -22.02 -22.77 19.00
N THR A 4 -20.77 -23.05 19.33
CA THR A 4 -19.63 -22.69 18.47
C THR A 4 -19.56 -23.73 17.36
N LYS A 5 -20.05 -23.39 16.17
CA LYS A 5 -19.87 -24.22 14.98
C LYS A 5 -18.41 -24.13 14.55
N VAL A 6 -17.73 -25.28 14.48
CA VAL A 6 -16.37 -25.40 13.95
C VAL A 6 -16.47 -25.80 12.48
N PHE A 7 -15.79 -25.06 11.60
CA PHE A 7 -15.68 -25.38 10.18
C PHE A 7 -14.27 -25.93 9.93
N PRO A 8 -14.11 -27.22 9.57
CA PRO A 8 -12.79 -27.78 9.33
C PRO A 8 -12.16 -27.18 8.07
N VAL A 9 -10.83 -27.12 8.05
CA VAL A 9 -10.06 -26.74 6.86
C VAL A 9 -10.29 -27.81 5.77
N PRO A 10 -10.58 -27.42 4.51
CA PRO A 10 -10.67 -28.39 3.41
C PRO A 10 -9.39 -29.20 3.25
N GLU A 11 -9.51 -30.51 2.99
CA GLU A 11 -8.37 -31.43 2.93
C GLU A 11 -7.30 -31.03 1.90
N ASP A 12 -7.71 -30.44 0.78
CA ASP A 12 -6.77 -30.04 -0.26
C ASP A 12 -5.95 -28.81 0.14
N LEU A 13 -6.55 -27.85 0.85
CA LEU A 13 -5.82 -26.70 1.40
C LEU A 13 -4.85 -27.15 2.50
N ALA A 14 -5.27 -28.09 3.35
CA ALA A 14 -4.44 -28.59 4.45
C ALA A 14 -3.15 -29.31 3.97
N LYS A 15 -3.10 -29.83 2.73
CA LYS A 15 -1.92 -30.53 2.19
C LYS A 15 -0.79 -29.60 1.78
N SER A 16 -1.11 -28.37 1.38
CA SER A 16 -0.15 -27.39 0.84
C SER A 16 0.07 -26.19 1.75
N ALA A 17 -0.72 -26.05 2.83
CA ALA A 17 -0.63 -24.90 3.73
C ALA A 17 0.78 -24.71 4.31
N TRP A 18 1.21 -23.46 4.42
CA TRP A 18 2.51 -23.10 5.01
C TRP A 18 2.61 -23.45 6.51
N CYS A 19 1.47 -23.62 7.17
CA CYS A 19 1.38 -23.80 8.61
C CYS A 19 0.15 -24.64 8.95
N ASP A 20 0.37 -25.84 9.50
CA ASP A 20 -0.69 -26.65 10.09
C ASP A 20 -0.92 -26.26 11.57
N GLU A 21 -1.86 -26.93 12.24
CA GLU A 21 -2.19 -26.62 13.64
C GLU A 21 -0.99 -26.84 14.59
N ALA A 22 -0.21 -27.91 14.37
CA ALA A 22 0.92 -28.24 15.23
C ALA A 22 2.05 -27.20 15.07
N GLU A 23 2.36 -26.82 13.83
CA GLU A 23 3.34 -25.78 13.55
C GLU A 23 2.83 -24.41 14.02
N TYR A 24 1.54 -24.09 13.90
CA TYR A 24 0.96 -22.87 14.45
C TYR A 24 1.22 -22.75 15.95
N PHE A 25 0.88 -23.79 16.74
CA PHE A 25 1.08 -23.74 18.18
C PHE A 25 2.56 -23.67 18.55
N LYS A 26 3.43 -24.36 17.82
CA LYS A 26 4.89 -24.26 18.00
C LYS A 26 5.42 -22.86 17.73
N LEU A 27 5.06 -22.26 16.59
CA LEU A 27 5.49 -20.89 16.23
C LEU A 27 4.90 -19.86 17.19
N TYR A 28 3.64 -20.03 17.59
CA TYR A 28 2.99 -19.17 18.58
C TYR A 28 3.69 -19.24 19.93
N GLU A 29 3.96 -20.45 20.44
CA GLU A 29 4.67 -20.66 21.70
C GLU A 29 6.08 -20.05 21.64
N GLN A 30 6.80 -20.25 20.53
CA GLN A 30 8.12 -19.63 20.33
C GLN A 30 8.02 -18.10 20.34
N SER A 31 7.05 -17.51 19.63
CA SER A 31 6.86 -16.05 19.57
C SER A 31 6.58 -15.42 20.94
N ALA A 32 5.94 -16.17 21.85
CA ALA A 32 5.61 -15.73 23.20
C ALA A 32 6.78 -15.93 24.19
N ASN A 33 7.44 -17.10 24.13
CA ASN A 33 8.47 -17.50 25.10
C ASN A 33 9.89 -17.05 24.70
N ASP A 34 10.18 -16.97 23.40
CA ASP A 34 11.45 -16.50 22.82
C ASP A 34 11.18 -15.55 21.63
N PRO A 35 10.66 -14.33 21.90
CA PRO A 35 10.35 -13.38 20.84
C PRO A 35 11.60 -12.94 20.06
N GLU A 36 12.77 -12.85 20.70
CA GLU A 36 14.00 -12.47 19.99
C GLU A 36 14.44 -13.55 19.01
N GLY A 37 14.42 -14.83 19.40
CA GLY A 37 14.72 -15.94 18.49
C GLY A 37 13.69 -16.08 17.37
N PHE A 38 12.38 -15.97 17.69
CA PHE A 38 11.32 -16.02 16.68
C PHE A 38 11.50 -14.92 15.62
N TRP A 39 11.65 -13.66 16.05
CA TRP A 39 11.79 -12.54 15.13
C TRP A 39 13.16 -12.52 14.45
N ALA A 40 14.22 -13.08 15.05
CA ALA A 40 15.50 -13.27 14.38
C ALA A 40 15.36 -14.13 13.12
N GLU A 41 14.51 -15.16 13.15
CA GLU A 41 14.23 -16.01 11.99
C GLU A 41 13.25 -15.34 11.02
N GLN A 42 12.13 -14.80 11.52
CA GLN A 42 11.14 -14.17 10.65
C GLN A 42 11.68 -12.93 9.92
N GLY A 43 12.61 -12.18 10.52
CA GLY A 43 13.21 -11.02 9.89
C GLY A 43 14.04 -11.35 8.64
N LYS A 44 14.47 -12.60 8.44
CA LYS A 44 15.25 -13.04 7.27
C LYS A 44 14.43 -13.13 5.97
N ARG A 45 13.09 -13.01 6.06
CA ARG A 45 12.20 -13.08 4.88
C ARG A 45 12.29 -11.85 3.97
N ILE A 46 12.85 -10.75 4.48
CA ILE A 46 13.13 -9.55 3.70
C ILE A 46 14.64 -9.39 3.48
N HIS A 47 15.01 -8.69 2.41
CA HIS A 47 16.37 -8.29 2.13
C HIS A 47 16.84 -7.19 3.09
N TRP A 48 18.07 -7.35 3.58
CA TRP A 48 18.80 -6.37 4.39
C TRP A 48 20.12 -6.05 3.70
N PHE A 49 20.38 -4.77 3.43
CA PHE A 49 21.67 -4.32 2.91
C PHE A 49 22.75 -4.47 3.97
N LYS A 50 22.41 -4.08 5.21
CA LYS A 50 23.17 -4.42 6.42
C LYS A 50 22.27 -5.30 7.30
N PRO A 51 22.62 -6.59 7.48
CA PRO A 51 21.91 -7.46 8.41
C PRO A 51 21.85 -6.87 9.82
N TYR A 52 20.73 -7.09 10.52
CA TYR A 52 20.59 -6.71 11.93
C TYR A 52 21.34 -7.70 12.83
N THR A 53 21.86 -7.19 13.94
CA THR A 53 22.36 -8.02 15.05
C THR A 53 21.53 -7.83 16.33
N LYS A 54 20.71 -6.77 16.39
CA LYS A 54 19.86 -6.45 17.54
C LYS A 54 18.39 -6.53 17.15
N VAL A 55 17.75 -7.64 17.52
CA VAL A 55 16.37 -7.93 17.10
C VAL A 55 15.36 -7.06 17.83
N LYS A 56 15.51 -6.86 19.14
CA LYS A 56 14.50 -6.19 19.98
C LYS A 56 15.17 -5.25 20.97
N ASP A 57 14.63 -4.05 21.10
CA ASP A 57 14.89 -3.10 22.19
C ASP A 57 13.58 -2.38 22.48
N VAL A 58 12.85 -2.84 23.51
CA VAL A 58 11.47 -2.42 23.77
C VAL A 58 11.30 -2.15 25.26
N SER A 59 10.79 -0.95 25.57
CA SER A 59 10.38 -0.55 26.91
C SER A 59 9.01 0.12 26.84
N PHE A 60 8.14 -0.28 27.77
CA PHE A 60 6.84 0.36 28.02
C PHE A 60 6.83 1.08 29.37
N GLY A 61 8.02 1.31 29.95
CA GLY A 61 8.18 1.89 31.27
C GLY A 61 7.81 3.38 31.29
N PRO A 62 7.25 3.90 32.39
CA PRO A 62 7.03 5.33 32.53
C PRO A 62 8.34 6.11 32.38
N GLY A 63 8.41 7.04 31.41
CA GLY A 63 9.60 7.84 31.13
C GLY A 63 10.63 7.20 30.21
N ASP A 64 10.41 5.94 29.79
CA ASP A 64 11.25 5.18 28.87
C ASP A 64 10.34 4.33 27.97
N ILE A 65 9.68 5.00 27.01
CA ILE A 65 8.79 4.34 26.05
C ILE A 65 9.46 4.35 24.69
N HIS A 66 9.93 3.19 24.26
CA HIS A 66 10.48 2.97 22.93
C HIS A 66 10.17 1.55 22.47
N ILE A 67 9.97 1.40 21.16
CA ILE A 67 9.72 0.12 20.53
C ILE A 67 10.62 0.07 19.31
N LYS A 68 11.70 -0.72 19.37
CA LYS A 68 12.65 -0.85 18.29
C LYS A 68 12.85 -2.31 17.92
N TRP A 69 12.82 -2.60 16.63
CA TRP A 69 12.99 -3.91 16.05
C TRP A 69 14.05 -3.88 14.94
N PHE A 70 14.98 -4.84 14.95
CA PHE A 70 16.04 -4.95 13.94
C PHE A 70 16.91 -3.68 13.81
N HIS A 71 17.05 -2.93 14.90
CA HIS A 71 17.31 -1.49 14.87
C HIS A 71 18.73 -1.05 14.48
N ASP A 72 19.63 -2.00 14.30
CA ASP A 72 20.97 -1.76 13.76
C ASP A 72 21.13 -2.21 12.29
N GLY A 73 20.08 -2.81 11.71
CA GLY A 73 20.02 -3.22 10.31
C GLY A 73 19.56 -2.10 9.37
N THR A 74 19.89 -2.25 8.09
CA THR A 74 19.41 -1.36 7.03
C THR A 74 18.74 -2.12 5.90
N THR A 75 17.66 -1.57 5.37
CA THR A 75 16.83 -2.15 4.31
C THR A 75 16.22 -1.04 3.46
N ASN A 76 15.37 -1.40 2.49
CA ASN A 76 14.49 -0.47 1.80
C ASN A 76 13.19 -1.20 1.42
N ALA A 77 12.04 -0.59 1.72
CA ALA A 77 10.74 -1.22 1.46
C ALA A 77 10.46 -1.40 -0.05
N CYS A 78 10.79 -0.40 -0.88
CA CYS A 78 10.66 -0.52 -2.34
C CYS A 78 11.55 -1.62 -2.90
N TYR A 79 12.80 -1.73 -2.45
CA TYR A 79 13.71 -2.78 -2.89
C TYR A 79 13.13 -4.17 -2.61
N ASN A 80 12.52 -4.34 -1.45
CA ASN A 80 11.87 -5.59 -1.06
C ASN A 80 10.58 -5.89 -1.83
N CYS A 81 9.85 -4.86 -2.26
CA CYS A 81 8.63 -5.03 -3.04
C CYS A 81 8.89 -5.17 -4.54
N VAL A 82 10.04 -4.73 -5.06
CA VAL A 82 10.26 -4.62 -6.51
C VAL A 82 11.62 -5.18 -6.90
N ASP A 83 12.70 -4.50 -6.55
CA ASP A 83 14.05 -4.74 -7.08
C ASP A 83 14.53 -6.17 -6.86
N ARG A 84 14.30 -6.75 -5.68
CA ARG A 84 14.76 -8.11 -5.35
C ARG A 84 14.10 -9.20 -6.20
N HIS A 85 12.95 -8.90 -6.81
CA HIS A 85 12.20 -9.82 -7.64
C HIS A 85 12.59 -9.73 -9.12
N LEU A 86 13.18 -8.61 -9.57
CA LEU A 86 13.54 -8.40 -10.97
C LEU A 86 14.41 -9.52 -11.58
N PRO A 87 15.39 -10.13 -10.89
CA PRO A 87 16.21 -11.18 -11.51
C PRO A 87 15.43 -12.39 -12.00
N THR A 88 14.26 -12.68 -11.40
CA THR A 88 13.47 -13.90 -11.70
C THR A 88 12.04 -13.63 -12.15
N LYS A 89 11.49 -12.44 -11.83
CA LYS A 89 10.08 -12.09 -12.05
C LYS A 89 9.90 -10.80 -12.85
N LYS A 90 10.94 -10.27 -13.52
CA LYS A 90 10.87 -8.99 -14.26
C LYS A 90 9.65 -8.89 -15.18
N ASP A 91 9.38 -9.96 -15.92
CA ASP A 91 8.30 -10.01 -16.91
C ASP A 91 6.98 -10.56 -16.34
N ASP A 92 6.97 -10.98 -15.06
CA ASP A 92 5.76 -11.41 -14.36
C ASP A 92 4.91 -10.19 -13.98
N THR A 93 3.58 -10.36 -13.96
CA THR A 93 2.66 -9.30 -13.54
C THR A 93 2.78 -9.05 -12.04
N ALA A 94 3.17 -7.83 -11.65
CA ALA A 94 3.16 -7.37 -10.27
C ALA A 94 1.77 -6.85 -9.87
N ILE A 95 1.18 -5.98 -10.71
CA ILE A 95 -0.10 -5.33 -10.43
C ILE A 95 -1.06 -5.58 -11.59
N ILE A 96 -2.23 -6.13 -11.30
CA ILE A 96 -3.38 -6.05 -12.20
C ILE A 96 -4.20 -4.84 -11.77
N TRP A 97 -4.30 -3.83 -12.63
CA TRP A 97 -5.21 -2.72 -12.41
C TRP A 97 -6.50 -2.93 -13.18
N GLU A 98 -7.60 -2.98 -12.43
CA GLU A 98 -8.95 -3.06 -12.96
C GLU A 98 -9.62 -1.69 -12.80
N GLY A 99 -9.88 -1.03 -13.93
CA GLY A 99 -10.47 0.30 -13.97
C GLY A 99 -11.93 0.32 -13.53
N ASP A 100 -12.47 1.52 -13.30
CA ASP A 100 -13.89 1.69 -13.00
C ASP A 100 -14.78 1.14 -14.13
N ASP A 101 -14.40 1.40 -15.39
CA ASP A 101 -14.96 0.75 -16.58
C ASP A 101 -14.43 -0.71 -16.68
N PRO A 102 -15.30 -1.73 -16.65
CA PRO A 102 -14.88 -3.15 -16.72
C PRO A 102 -14.16 -3.56 -18.00
N SER A 103 -14.27 -2.77 -19.07
CA SER A 103 -13.53 -3.02 -20.32
C SER A 103 -12.06 -2.56 -20.23
N VAL A 104 -11.70 -1.78 -19.23
CA VAL A 104 -10.36 -1.20 -19.07
C VAL A 104 -9.62 -1.92 -17.96
N ALA A 105 -8.52 -2.59 -18.32
CA ALA A 105 -7.58 -3.18 -17.37
C ALA A 105 -6.15 -3.05 -17.88
N ARG A 106 -5.18 -3.03 -16.96
CA ARG A 106 -3.75 -3.05 -17.25
C ARG A 106 -3.07 -4.14 -16.43
N HIS A 107 -2.14 -4.86 -17.05
CA HIS A 107 -1.24 -5.78 -16.37
C HIS A 107 0.13 -5.13 -16.36
N ILE A 108 0.61 -4.79 -15.17
CA ILE A 108 1.88 -4.09 -14.97
C ILE A 108 2.87 -5.12 -14.45
N THR A 109 3.91 -5.36 -15.23
CA THR A 109 5.01 -6.25 -14.87
C THR A 109 5.87 -5.66 -13.75
N TYR A 110 6.66 -6.49 -13.06
CA TYR A 110 7.66 -5.99 -12.10
C TYR A 110 8.67 -5.03 -12.74
N GLY A 111 9.04 -5.25 -14.01
CA GLY A 111 9.89 -4.35 -14.78
C GLY A 111 9.26 -2.98 -15.00
N GLU A 112 8.01 -2.94 -15.48
CA GLU A 112 7.27 -1.69 -15.69
C GLU A 112 7.00 -0.96 -14.35
N LEU A 113 6.72 -1.71 -13.29
CA LEU A 113 6.57 -1.18 -11.93
C LEU A 113 7.87 -0.53 -11.47
N TYR A 114 9.01 -1.20 -11.64
CA TYR A 114 10.33 -0.64 -11.32
C TYR A 114 10.59 0.67 -12.05
N GLU A 115 10.42 0.69 -13.37
CA GLU A 115 10.69 1.88 -14.19
C GLU A 115 9.80 3.05 -13.78
N SER A 116 8.51 2.79 -13.56
CA SER A 116 7.54 3.81 -13.13
C SER A 116 7.89 4.39 -11.75
N VAL A 117 8.23 3.52 -10.81
CA VAL A 117 8.64 3.92 -9.45
C VAL A 117 9.96 4.69 -9.48
N ALA A 118 10.96 4.24 -10.23
CA ALA A 118 12.26 4.87 -10.30
C ALA A 118 12.19 6.27 -10.95
N ARG A 119 11.39 6.43 -12.00
CA ARG A 119 11.15 7.73 -12.64
C ARG A 119 10.43 8.70 -11.69
N LEU A 120 9.37 8.25 -11.02
CA LEU A 120 8.67 9.09 -10.05
C LEU A 120 9.57 9.47 -8.87
N ALA A 121 10.39 8.54 -8.37
CA ALA A 121 11.38 8.80 -7.33
C ALA A 121 12.40 9.86 -7.76
N ASN A 122 12.95 9.77 -8.97
CA ASN A 122 13.86 10.77 -9.51
C ASN A 122 13.18 12.13 -9.76
N ALA A 123 11.92 12.13 -10.20
CA ALA A 123 11.14 13.36 -10.38
C ALA A 123 10.90 14.07 -9.04
N LEU A 124 10.57 13.31 -7.97
CA LEU A 124 10.48 13.84 -6.60
C LEU A 124 11.80 14.45 -6.14
N LYS A 125 12.92 13.74 -6.34
CA LYS A 125 14.26 14.25 -6.01
C LYS A 125 14.62 15.52 -6.80
N ALA A 126 14.25 15.59 -8.08
CA ALA A 126 14.46 16.77 -8.93
C ALA A 126 13.68 17.99 -8.43
N ARG A 127 12.57 17.78 -7.72
CA ARG A 127 11.79 18.82 -7.02
C ARG A 127 12.23 19.04 -5.57
N GLY A 128 13.35 18.44 -5.16
CA GLY A 128 14.01 18.73 -3.88
C GLY A 128 13.63 17.82 -2.72
N ILE A 129 12.79 16.80 -2.94
CA ILE A 129 12.38 15.85 -1.89
C ILE A 129 13.56 14.98 -1.46
N LYS A 130 13.76 14.88 -0.14
CA LYS A 130 14.87 14.16 0.49
C LYS A 130 14.36 13.12 1.49
N LYS A 131 15.27 12.26 1.94
CA LYS A 131 15.04 11.34 3.05
C LYS A 131 14.50 12.10 4.27
N GLY A 132 13.38 11.64 4.82
CA GLY A 132 12.69 12.23 5.97
C GLY A 132 11.67 13.34 5.66
N ASP A 133 11.58 13.79 4.40
CA ASP A 133 10.51 14.70 3.97
C ASP A 133 9.17 13.97 3.92
N ARG A 134 8.07 14.70 4.14
CA ARG A 134 6.71 14.14 4.10
C ARG A 134 6.03 14.47 2.80
N VAL A 135 5.54 13.42 2.12
CA VAL A 135 4.83 13.52 0.85
C VAL A 135 3.40 13.06 1.04
N THR A 136 2.44 13.97 0.89
CA THR A 136 1.02 13.61 0.95
C THR A 136 0.58 13.01 -0.38
N ILE A 137 -0.09 11.86 -0.35
CA ILE A 137 -0.63 11.18 -1.53
C ILE A 137 -2.16 11.25 -1.47
N TYR A 138 -2.78 11.93 -2.42
CA TYR A 138 -4.22 12.11 -2.56
C TYR A 138 -4.65 11.69 -3.97
N LEU A 139 -4.61 10.37 -4.21
CA LEU A 139 -4.88 9.74 -5.49
C LEU A 139 -6.10 8.80 -5.40
N PRO A 140 -6.77 8.51 -6.54
CA PRO A 140 -7.74 7.42 -6.62
C PRO A 140 -7.01 6.07 -6.64
N MET A 141 -7.78 4.97 -6.74
CA MET A 141 -7.26 3.61 -6.79
C MET A 141 -6.68 3.26 -8.19
N ILE A 142 -5.64 3.97 -8.59
CA ILE A 142 -4.90 3.83 -9.85
C ILE A 142 -3.46 3.37 -9.60
N PRO A 143 -2.75 2.82 -10.61
CA PRO A 143 -1.38 2.34 -10.44
C PRO A 143 -0.41 3.38 -9.89
N GLU A 144 -0.61 4.65 -10.27
CA GLU A 144 0.21 5.78 -9.83
C GLU A 144 0.16 5.96 -8.31
N ALA A 145 -0.88 5.48 -7.61
CA ALA A 145 -0.92 5.48 -6.15
C ALA A 145 0.09 4.48 -5.56
N ALA A 146 0.20 3.28 -6.12
CA ALA A 146 1.25 2.32 -5.73
C ALA A 146 2.63 2.85 -6.12
N TYR A 147 2.77 3.46 -7.30
CA TYR A 147 4.04 4.06 -7.73
C TYR A 147 4.48 5.15 -6.77
N ALA A 148 3.58 6.03 -6.33
CA ALA A 148 3.87 7.11 -5.39
C ALA A 148 4.29 6.59 -4.00
N ILE A 149 3.57 5.58 -3.47
CA ILE A 149 3.90 4.93 -2.20
C ILE A 149 5.33 4.34 -2.25
N LEU A 150 5.63 3.59 -3.31
CA LEU A 150 6.92 2.92 -3.49
C LEU A 150 8.04 3.91 -3.81
N ALA A 151 7.77 4.97 -4.59
CA ALA A 151 8.74 6.01 -4.92
C ALA A 151 9.18 6.79 -3.67
N CYS A 152 8.24 7.13 -2.78
CA CYS A 152 8.57 7.73 -1.49
C CYS A 152 9.45 6.80 -0.66
N ALA A 153 9.05 5.53 -0.53
CA ALA A 153 9.81 4.53 0.21
C ALA A 153 11.21 4.28 -0.39
N ARG A 154 11.36 4.38 -1.72
CA ARG A 154 12.63 4.21 -2.43
C ARG A 154 13.66 5.27 -2.05
N ILE A 155 13.23 6.52 -1.88
CA ILE A 155 14.11 7.67 -1.59
C ILE A 155 14.16 8.01 -0.10
N GLY A 156 13.48 7.22 0.75
CA GLY A 156 13.40 7.45 2.18
C GLY A 156 12.48 8.61 2.60
N ALA A 157 11.61 9.08 1.70
CA ALA A 157 10.55 10.01 2.04
C ALA A 157 9.41 9.28 2.76
N ILE A 158 8.74 10.00 3.66
CA ILE A 158 7.66 9.48 4.50
C ILE A 158 6.35 9.81 3.80
N HIS A 159 5.72 8.82 3.17
CA HIS A 159 4.44 9.08 2.52
C HIS A 159 3.29 9.16 3.55
N SER A 160 2.30 9.98 3.21
CA SER A 160 1.08 10.18 4.00
C SER A 160 -0.12 10.08 3.07
N VAL A 161 -0.71 8.88 2.96
CA VAL A 161 -1.84 8.65 2.06
C VAL A 161 -3.12 9.18 2.70
N VAL A 162 -3.88 9.93 1.91
CA VAL A 162 -5.18 10.48 2.28
C VAL A 162 -6.22 9.96 1.29
N PHE A 163 -7.27 9.33 1.81
CA PHE A 163 -8.35 8.78 0.99
C PHE A 163 -8.96 9.84 0.06
N GLY A 164 -9.03 9.54 -1.24
CA GLY A 164 -9.49 10.46 -2.29
C GLY A 164 -10.90 11.03 -2.08
N GLY A 165 -11.74 10.39 -1.27
CA GLY A 165 -13.08 10.87 -0.92
C GLY A 165 -13.12 11.89 0.22
N PHE A 166 -12.01 12.26 0.85
CA PHE A 166 -12.00 13.25 1.92
C PHE A 166 -12.15 14.70 1.43
N SER A 167 -12.72 15.55 2.30
CA SER A 167 -12.92 16.97 2.02
C SER A 167 -11.60 17.74 1.98
N PRO A 168 -11.54 18.91 1.32
CA PRO A 168 -10.37 19.78 1.35
C PRO A 168 -9.90 20.13 2.77
N ASP A 169 -10.82 20.29 3.73
CA ASP A 169 -10.49 20.56 5.14
C ASP A 169 -9.80 19.38 5.80
N SER A 170 -10.29 18.17 5.51
CA SER A 170 -9.70 16.93 6.02
C SER A 170 -8.31 16.69 5.44
N LEU A 171 -8.11 17.04 4.17
CA LEU A 171 -6.83 16.98 3.49
C LEU A 171 -5.84 18.02 4.07
N ALA A 172 -6.25 19.30 4.15
CA ALA A 172 -5.42 20.38 4.67
C ALA A 172 -4.92 20.12 6.09
N GLY A 173 -5.81 19.67 6.99
CA GLY A 173 -5.44 19.38 8.38
C GLY A 173 -4.37 18.27 8.49
N ARG A 174 -4.37 17.30 7.57
CA ARG A 174 -3.36 16.22 7.55
C ARG A 174 -2.04 16.70 6.96
N ILE A 175 -2.09 17.47 5.87
CA ILE A 175 -0.91 18.09 5.26
C ILE A 175 -0.17 18.95 6.30
N GLN A 176 -0.90 19.78 7.04
CA GLN A 176 -0.34 20.66 8.07
C GLN A 176 0.24 19.88 9.25
N ASP A 177 -0.47 18.85 9.74
CA ASP A 177 -0.05 18.11 10.93
C ASP A 177 1.24 17.30 10.72
N CYS A 178 1.42 16.69 9.54
CA CYS A 178 2.69 16.01 9.20
C CYS A 178 3.71 16.93 8.52
N ASP A 179 3.41 18.22 8.36
CA ASP A 179 4.26 19.20 7.71
C ASP A 179 4.76 18.70 6.33
N SER A 180 3.82 18.27 5.47
CA SER A 180 4.16 17.82 4.11
C SER A 180 4.61 18.97 3.24
N ASN A 181 5.67 18.75 2.46
CA ASN A 181 6.22 19.73 1.51
C ASN A 181 5.86 19.42 0.05
N CYS A 182 5.27 18.25 -0.20
CA CYS A 182 4.81 17.83 -1.51
C CYS A 182 3.45 17.14 -1.42
N VAL A 183 2.60 17.36 -2.43
CA VAL A 183 1.35 16.63 -2.63
C VAL A 183 1.41 15.92 -3.98
N ILE A 184 1.00 14.66 -4.04
CA ILE A 184 0.78 13.93 -5.29
C ILE A 184 -0.74 13.69 -5.41
N THR A 185 -1.36 14.17 -6.48
CA THR A 185 -2.79 14.03 -6.74
C THR A 185 -3.06 13.77 -8.23
N ALA A 186 -4.33 13.65 -8.62
CA ALA A 186 -4.75 13.51 -10.00
C ALA A 186 -5.63 14.69 -10.43
N ASP A 187 -5.77 14.90 -11.73
CA ASP A 187 -6.72 15.86 -12.30
C ASP A 187 -8.13 15.62 -11.75
N GLU A 188 -8.67 14.44 -12.00
CA GLU A 188 -9.91 13.91 -11.46
C GLU A 188 -9.73 12.41 -11.14
N GLY A 189 -10.60 11.83 -10.32
CA GLY A 189 -10.76 10.38 -10.19
C GLY A 189 -12.08 9.93 -10.78
N VAL A 190 -12.25 8.62 -11.00
CA VAL A 190 -13.55 8.03 -11.39
C VAL A 190 -13.96 7.00 -10.35
N ARG A 191 -15.23 7.01 -9.95
CA ARG A 191 -15.78 6.03 -9.00
C ARG A 191 -17.26 5.76 -9.23
N GLY A 192 -17.59 4.56 -9.68
CA GLY A 192 -18.93 4.15 -10.08
C GLY A 192 -19.50 5.03 -11.18
N GLY A 193 -18.69 5.30 -12.22
CA GLY A 193 -19.00 6.15 -13.36
C GLY A 193 -19.03 7.65 -13.07
N ARG A 194 -18.74 8.08 -11.84
CA ARG A 194 -18.79 9.50 -11.42
C ARG A 194 -17.41 10.08 -11.24
N LYS A 195 -17.21 11.29 -11.78
CA LYS A 195 -15.98 12.07 -11.60
C LYS A 195 -15.85 12.59 -10.16
N VAL A 196 -14.63 12.55 -9.65
CA VAL A 196 -14.23 13.10 -8.35
C VAL A 196 -13.20 14.20 -8.60
N PRO A 197 -13.46 15.47 -8.22
CA PRO A 197 -12.61 16.60 -8.59
C PRO A 197 -11.38 16.72 -7.66
N LEU A 198 -10.44 15.78 -7.78
CA LEU A 198 -9.28 15.64 -6.89
C LEU A 198 -8.38 16.89 -6.92
N LYS A 199 -7.98 17.39 -8.10
CA LYS A 199 -7.13 18.59 -8.20
C LYS A 199 -7.80 19.83 -7.59
N ALA A 200 -9.09 20.03 -7.85
CA ALA A 200 -9.83 21.16 -7.29
C ALA A 200 -9.94 21.07 -5.75
N ASN A 201 -10.04 19.86 -5.19
CA ASN A 201 -10.00 19.66 -3.74
C ASN A 201 -8.60 19.88 -3.16
N ALA A 202 -7.56 19.43 -3.86
CA ALA A 202 -6.17 19.62 -3.48
C ALA A 202 -5.79 21.12 -3.47
N ASP A 203 -6.22 21.90 -4.47
CA ASP A 203 -5.97 23.35 -4.53
C ASP A 203 -6.53 24.07 -3.30
N LYS A 204 -7.80 23.82 -2.96
CA LYS A 204 -8.45 24.39 -1.76
C LYS A 204 -7.78 23.95 -0.45
N ALA A 205 -7.15 22.78 -0.43
CA ALA A 205 -6.40 22.33 0.73
C ALA A 205 -5.06 23.07 0.82
N VAL A 206 -4.29 23.08 -0.28
CA VAL A 206 -2.93 23.62 -0.37
C VAL A 206 -2.88 25.14 -0.17
N GLU A 207 -3.95 25.89 -0.49
CA GLU A 207 -4.07 27.32 -0.14
C GLU A 207 -3.83 27.60 1.36
N ARG A 208 -4.07 26.61 2.23
CA ARG A 208 -3.88 26.71 3.68
C ARG A 208 -2.61 26.03 4.17
N CYS A 209 -1.82 25.45 3.27
CA CYS A 209 -0.64 24.64 3.58
C CYS A 209 0.61 25.28 2.96
N PRO A 210 1.17 26.33 3.58
CA PRO A 210 2.31 27.06 3.02
C PRO A 210 3.60 26.23 2.95
N SER A 211 3.64 25.07 3.63
CA SER A 211 4.74 24.11 3.54
C SER A 211 4.83 23.42 2.17
N VAL A 212 3.72 23.36 1.42
CA VAL A 212 3.66 22.65 0.13
C VAL A 212 4.29 23.48 -0.97
N GLU A 213 5.45 23.03 -1.44
CA GLU A 213 6.22 23.69 -2.51
C GLU A 213 5.89 23.13 -3.89
N THR A 214 5.51 21.84 -3.97
CA THR A 214 5.21 21.16 -5.23
C THR A 214 3.94 20.33 -5.14
N VAL A 215 3.14 20.36 -6.21
CA VAL A 215 2.01 19.46 -6.42
C VAL A 215 2.21 18.68 -7.71
N PHE A 216 2.44 17.38 -7.61
CA PHE A 216 2.44 16.48 -8.77
C PHE A 216 1.00 16.10 -9.12
N VAL A 217 0.63 16.29 -10.38
CA VAL A 217 -0.72 16.01 -10.89
C VAL A 217 -0.63 14.87 -11.91
N VAL A 218 -1.33 13.77 -11.64
CA VAL A 218 -1.52 12.65 -12.57
C VAL A 218 -2.67 13.01 -13.53
N GLN A 219 -2.45 12.86 -14.83
CA GLN A 219 -3.50 13.01 -15.82
C GLN A 219 -4.25 11.67 -15.94
N HIS A 220 -5.33 11.51 -15.18
CA HIS A 220 -6.09 10.27 -15.13
C HIS A 220 -7.29 10.31 -16.09
N THR A 221 -8.06 11.41 -16.08
CA THR A 221 -9.25 11.55 -16.94
C THR A 221 -9.05 12.47 -18.14
N GLY A 222 -8.01 13.31 -18.12
CA GLY A 222 -7.82 14.38 -19.10
C GLY A 222 -8.78 15.56 -18.91
N GLY A 223 -9.39 15.69 -17.73
CA GLY A 223 -10.28 16.81 -17.40
C GLY A 223 -9.55 18.15 -17.32
N GLU A 224 -10.25 19.24 -17.63
CA GLU A 224 -9.72 20.59 -17.44
C GLU A 224 -9.62 20.91 -15.95
N VAL A 225 -8.42 21.28 -15.50
CA VAL A 225 -8.13 21.62 -14.10
C VAL A 225 -7.43 22.96 -13.97
N ALA A 226 -7.66 23.65 -12.86
CA ALA A 226 -6.93 24.87 -12.54
C ALA A 226 -5.44 24.55 -12.29
N TRP A 227 -4.58 25.51 -12.63
CA TRP A 227 -3.13 25.33 -12.58
C TRP A 227 -2.44 26.51 -11.90
N THR A 228 -1.50 26.22 -11.00
CA THR A 228 -0.65 27.21 -10.34
C THR A 228 0.79 27.07 -10.83
N GLU A 229 1.23 28.03 -11.64
CA GLU A 229 2.58 28.06 -12.19
C GLU A 229 3.67 28.01 -11.11
N GLY A 230 4.72 27.23 -11.36
CA GLY A 230 5.83 27.02 -10.44
C GLY A 230 5.59 26.00 -9.32
N ARG A 231 4.33 25.77 -8.93
CA ARG A 231 3.94 24.77 -7.91
C ARG A 231 3.50 23.46 -8.55
N ASP A 232 2.54 23.54 -9.47
CA ASP A 232 1.91 22.38 -10.09
C ASP A 232 2.78 21.83 -11.22
N VAL A 233 2.93 20.50 -11.28
CA VAL A 233 3.68 19.80 -12.32
C VAL A 233 2.92 18.57 -12.79
N TRP A 234 2.89 18.33 -14.10
CA TRP A 234 2.36 17.08 -14.63
C TRP A 234 3.32 15.93 -14.31
N ALA A 235 2.81 14.89 -13.66
CA ALA A 235 3.62 13.75 -13.24
C ALA A 235 4.28 13.04 -14.43
N HIS A 236 3.56 12.87 -15.54
CA HIS A 236 4.08 12.19 -16.73
C HIS A 236 5.22 12.98 -17.40
N GLU A 237 5.11 14.32 -17.48
CA GLU A 237 6.17 15.18 -18.02
C GLU A 237 7.41 15.16 -17.11
N ALA A 238 7.21 15.29 -15.79
CA ALA A 238 8.31 15.26 -14.83
C ALA A 238 9.05 13.90 -14.84
N CYS A 239 8.31 12.79 -14.95
CA CYS A 239 8.89 11.43 -15.06
C CYS A 239 9.61 11.19 -16.39
N ALA A 240 9.13 11.79 -17.50
CA ALA A 240 9.77 11.67 -18.81
C ALA A 240 11.11 12.45 -18.88
N ALA A 241 11.27 13.48 -18.05
CA ALA A 241 12.47 14.33 -18.01
C ALA A 241 13.63 13.74 -17.19
N VAL A 242 13.44 12.58 -16.55
CA VAL A 242 14.43 11.95 -15.65
C VAL A 242 14.75 10.50 -16.06
N SER A 243 15.84 9.97 -15.51
CA SER A 243 16.25 8.56 -15.68
C SER A 243 15.33 7.60 -14.93
N ASP A 244 15.23 6.36 -15.40
CA ASP A 244 14.69 5.20 -14.66
C ASP A 244 15.74 4.48 -13.78
N ASP A 245 16.98 4.97 -13.76
CA ASP A 245 17.97 4.55 -12.77
C ASP A 245 17.86 5.42 -11.51
N CYS A 246 17.29 4.86 -10.45
CA CYS A 246 17.23 5.47 -9.13
C CYS A 246 17.65 4.43 -8.09
N PRO A 247 18.87 4.42 -7.57
CA PRO A 247 19.24 3.50 -6.49
C PRO A 247 18.33 3.66 -5.26
N ALA A 248 18.01 2.54 -4.60
CA ALA A 248 17.23 2.55 -3.37
C ALA A 248 18.07 3.09 -2.19
N GLU A 249 17.53 4.06 -1.45
CA GLU A 249 18.16 4.63 -0.27
C GLU A 249 18.22 3.59 0.86
N GLN A 250 19.36 3.45 1.52
CA GLN A 250 19.46 2.55 2.68
C GLN A 250 18.79 3.20 3.90
N MET A 251 17.72 2.58 4.38
CA MET A 251 16.94 3.03 5.51
C MET A 251 17.26 2.18 6.73
N ASN A 252 17.47 2.81 7.89
CA ASN A 252 17.50 2.07 9.15
C ASN A 252 16.14 1.40 9.37
N ALA A 253 16.10 0.24 10.04
CA ALA A 253 14.85 -0.44 10.36
C ALA A 253 13.84 0.47 11.08
N GLU A 254 14.33 1.41 11.89
CA GLU A 254 13.55 2.37 12.67
C GLU A 254 13.31 3.71 11.95
N ASP A 255 13.82 3.89 10.73
CA ASP A 255 13.46 5.07 9.95
C ASP A 255 11.96 5.00 9.59
N PRO A 256 11.21 6.12 9.71
CA PRO A 256 9.79 6.16 9.37
C PRO A 256 9.54 5.80 7.90
N LEU A 257 8.58 4.91 7.66
CA LEU A 257 8.14 4.53 6.33
C LEU A 257 6.95 5.37 5.88
N PHE A 258 5.94 5.51 6.74
CA PHE A 258 4.73 6.27 6.43
C PHE A 258 4.02 6.79 7.67
N ILE A 259 3.14 7.77 7.43
CA ILE A 259 2.18 8.29 8.40
C ILE A 259 0.77 8.02 7.86
N LEU A 260 -0.07 7.35 8.64
CA LEU A 260 -1.47 7.11 8.27
C LEU A 260 -2.42 7.68 9.32
N TYR A 261 -3.26 8.61 8.89
CA TYR A 261 -4.16 9.32 9.78
C TYR A 261 -5.42 8.52 10.12
N THR A 262 -5.69 8.37 11.41
CA THR A 262 -6.89 7.68 11.93
C THR A 262 -7.82 8.63 12.67
N SER A 263 -9.11 8.30 12.75
CA SER A 263 -10.10 9.03 13.56
C SER A 263 -9.83 8.78 15.05
N GLY A 264 -8.99 9.59 15.67
CA GLY A 264 -8.68 9.49 17.10
C GLY A 264 -9.93 9.72 17.97
N SER A 265 -9.93 9.16 19.18
CA SER A 265 -11.02 9.31 20.17
C SER A 265 -11.28 10.75 20.64
N THR A 266 -10.33 11.66 20.40
CA THR A 266 -10.35 13.06 20.84
C THR A 266 -10.77 14.03 19.73
N GLY A 267 -11.29 13.54 18.60
CA GLY A 267 -11.81 14.35 17.49
C GLY A 267 -10.77 14.90 16.51
N LYS A 268 -9.52 15.12 16.93
CA LYS A 268 -8.40 15.41 16.01
C LYS A 268 -7.85 14.12 15.41
N PRO A 269 -7.68 14.02 14.07
CA PRO A 269 -6.99 12.91 13.45
C PRO A 269 -5.59 12.73 14.04
N LYS A 270 -5.15 11.48 14.22
CA LYS A 270 -3.81 11.15 14.72
C LYS A 270 -3.00 10.48 13.62
N GLY A 271 -1.84 11.03 13.30
CA GLY A 271 -0.89 10.42 12.36
C GLY A 271 -0.21 9.23 13.01
N VAL A 272 -0.63 8.02 12.65
CA VAL A 272 0.01 6.79 13.12
C VAL A 272 1.25 6.56 12.25
N LEU A 273 2.42 6.53 12.88
CA LEU A 273 3.70 6.32 12.21
C LEU A 273 4.08 4.84 12.28
N HIS A 274 4.52 4.29 11.16
CA HIS A 274 5.14 2.97 11.08
C HIS A 274 6.59 3.09 10.61
N THR A 275 7.49 2.32 11.23
CA THR A 275 8.91 2.22 10.84
C THR A 275 9.11 1.13 9.78
N THR A 276 10.24 1.18 9.09
CA THR A 276 10.47 0.40 7.86
C THR A 276 10.62 -1.11 8.10
N GLY A 277 11.58 -1.52 8.93
CA GLY A 277 12.00 -2.92 9.04
C GLY A 277 10.90 -3.80 9.63
N GLY A 278 10.43 -3.44 10.83
CA GLY A 278 9.38 -4.19 11.53
C GLY A 278 8.08 -4.29 10.72
N TYR A 279 7.64 -3.19 10.09
CA TYR A 279 6.42 -3.20 9.29
C TYR A 279 6.54 -4.09 8.04
N MET A 280 7.68 -4.07 7.34
CA MET A 280 7.90 -4.93 6.17
C MET A 280 7.93 -6.42 6.54
N VAL A 281 8.60 -6.77 7.65
CA VAL A 281 8.60 -8.16 8.16
C VAL A 281 7.18 -8.59 8.50
N PHE A 282 6.44 -7.75 9.22
CA PHE A 282 5.03 -7.99 9.58
C PHE A 282 4.17 -8.23 8.33
N ALA A 283 4.16 -7.29 7.38
CA ALA A 283 3.28 -7.35 6.21
C ALA A 283 3.58 -8.56 5.33
N ALA A 284 4.87 -8.87 5.11
CA ALA A 284 5.25 -10.03 4.32
C ALA A 284 4.92 -11.35 5.03
N MET A 285 5.14 -11.43 6.35
CA MET A 285 4.84 -12.62 7.15
C MET A 285 3.34 -12.90 7.21
N THR A 286 2.51 -11.89 7.52
CA THR A 286 1.07 -12.08 7.62
C THR A 286 0.44 -12.33 6.26
N HIS A 287 0.93 -11.69 5.19
CA HIS A 287 0.49 -12.03 3.84
C HIS A 287 0.71 -13.51 3.53
N GLN A 288 1.91 -14.04 3.82
CA GLN A 288 2.22 -15.45 3.57
C GLN A 288 1.37 -16.39 4.43
N TYR A 289 1.39 -16.23 5.76
CA TYR A 289 0.79 -17.23 6.65
C TYR A 289 -0.72 -17.10 6.84
N VAL A 290 -1.26 -15.88 6.85
CA VAL A 290 -2.70 -15.67 7.13
C VAL A 290 -3.54 -15.94 5.89
N PHE A 291 -3.03 -15.56 4.72
CA PHE A 291 -3.72 -15.79 3.46
C PHE A 291 -3.24 -17.05 2.73
N ASP A 292 -2.29 -17.78 3.34
CA ASP A 292 -1.65 -18.97 2.77
C ASP A 292 -1.13 -18.74 1.34
N TYR A 293 -0.57 -17.55 1.06
CA TYR A 293 -0.17 -17.19 -0.30
C TYR A 293 0.96 -18.08 -0.83
N HIS A 294 0.78 -18.64 -2.02
CA HIS A 294 1.78 -19.40 -2.78
C HIS A 294 2.21 -18.69 -4.06
N ASP A 295 3.44 -18.93 -4.48
CA ASP A 295 4.01 -18.31 -5.68
C ASP A 295 3.17 -18.57 -6.94
N GLY A 296 2.72 -17.49 -7.57
CA GLY A 296 1.93 -17.52 -8.81
C GLY A 296 0.43 -17.30 -8.61
N GLU A 297 -0.04 -17.28 -7.37
CA GLU A 297 -1.43 -16.93 -7.06
C GLU A 297 -1.72 -15.44 -7.28
N ILE A 298 -2.96 -15.13 -7.62
CA ILE A 298 -3.46 -13.77 -7.79
C ILE A 298 -4.24 -13.36 -6.53
N PHE A 299 -3.67 -12.39 -5.82
CA PHE A 299 -4.22 -11.86 -4.58
C PHE A 299 -5.01 -10.58 -4.84
N TRP A 300 -6.24 -10.52 -4.35
CA TRP A 300 -7.06 -9.32 -4.42
C TRP A 300 -7.59 -8.88 -3.06
N CYS A 301 -7.06 -7.76 -2.56
CA CYS A 301 -7.69 -7.01 -1.48
C CYS A 301 -8.54 -5.86 -2.05
N THR A 302 -9.85 -5.88 -1.77
CA THR A 302 -10.80 -4.87 -2.28
C THR A 302 -10.78 -3.56 -1.49
N ALA A 303 -9.80 -3.36 -0.63
CA ALA A 303 -9.68 -2.14 0.17
C ALA A 303 -9.21 -0.95 -0.70
N ASP A 304 -9.09 0.22 -0.08
CA ASP A 304 -8.48 1.40 -0.69
C ASP A 304 -7.12 1.65 -0.03
N VAL A 305 -6.13 2.12 -0.79
CA VAL A 305 -4.78 2.43 -0.28
C VAL A 305 -4.78 3.56 0.75
N GLY A 306 -5.83 4.37 0.85
CA GLY A 306 -6.05 5.34 1.92
C GLY A 306 -6.31 4.72 3.30
N TRP A 307 -6.38 3.38 3.41
CA TRP A 307 -6.51 2.65 4.67
C TRP A 307 -5.33 1.71 4.91
N VAL A 308 -5.14 1.30 6.17
CA VAL A 308 -4.04 0.39 6.55
C VAL A 308 -4.13 -0.95 5.83
N THR A 309 -5.35 -1.42 5.53
CA THR A 309 -5.56 -2.65 4.76
C THR A 309 -4.96 -2.55 3.36
N GLY A 310 -5.11 -1.41 2.67
CA GLY A 310 -4.51 -1.21 1.35
C GLY A 310 -3.00 -1.04 1.42
N HIS A 311 -2.45 -0.39 2.45
CA HIS A 311 -1.00 -0.34 2.66
C HIS A 311 -0.43 -1.75 2.80
N SER A 312 -0.95 -2.51 3.77
CA SER A 312 -0.40 -3.82 4.13
C SER A 312 -0.68 -4.88 3.07
N TYR A 313 -1.87 -4.88 2.47
CA TYR A 313 -2.37 -6.01 1.67
C TYR A 313 -2.74 -5.66 0.23
N ILE A 314 -2.54 -4.42 -0.24
CA ILE A 314 -2.51 -4.15 -1.69
C ILE A 314 -1.07 -3.93 -2.13
N VAL A 315 -0.30 -3.15 -1.37
CA VAL A 315 1.07 -2.76 -1.74
C VAL A 315 2.12 -3.63 -1.07
N TYR A 316 2.34 -3.48 0.25
CA TYR A 316 3.58 -3.97 0.87
C TYR A 316 3.67 -5.50 0.99
N GLY A 317 2.68 -6.16 1.59
CA GLY A 317 2.70 -7.60 1.83
C GLY A 317 2.76 -8.45 0.55
N PRO A 318 1.83 -8.26 -0.41
CA PRO A 318 1.84 -9.00 -1.66
C PRO A 318 3.11 -8.76 -2.49
N LEU A 319 3.48 -7.48 -2.71
CA LEU A 319 4.65 -7.18 -3.54
C LEU A 319 5.95 -7.62 -2.87
N ALA A 320 6.06 -7.56 -1.54
CA ALA A 320 7.20 -8.12 -0.83
C ALA A 320 7.31 -9.64 -1.06
N ASN A 321 6.20 -10.37 -1.16
CA ASN A 321 6.25 -11.81 -1.44
C ASN A 321 6.32 -12.13 -2.93
N GLY A 322 6.55 -11.17 -3.82
CA GLY A 322 6.64 -11.44 -5.25
C GLY A 322 5.30 -11.84 -5.89
N ALA A 323 4.19 -11.41 -5.31
CA ALA A 323 2.82 -11.75 -5.72
C ALA A 323 2.25 -10.82 -6.79
N THR A 324 1.27 -11.34 -7.53
CA THR A 324 0.38 -10.53 -8.36
C THR A 324 -0.75 -9.98 -7.49
N THR A 325 -0.81 -8.65 -7.33
CA THR A 325 -1.84 -7.95 -6.56
C THR A 325 -2.84 -7.24 -7.46
N VAL A 326 -4.12 -7.29 -7.15
CA VAL A 326 -5.17 -6.58 -7.90
C VAL A 326 -5.47 -5.22 -7.24
N MET A 327 -5.31 -4.14 -8.00
CA MET A 327 -5.78 -2.80 -7.68
C MET A 327 -7.10 -2.51 -8.40
N PHE A 328 -8.16 -2.29 -7.65
CA PHE A 328 -9.51 -2.08 -8.18
C PHE A 328 -9.96 -0.64 -7.97
N GLU A 329 -10.17 0.09 -9.06
CA GLU A 329 -10.62 1.49 -9.01
C GLU A 329 -12.11 1.64 -8.70
N GLY A 330 -12.90 0.67 -9.16
CA GLY A 330 -14.35 0.75 -9.16
C GLY A 330 -15.03 0.55 -7.80
N VAL A 331 -16.30 0.17 -7.87
CA VAL A 331 -17.13 -0.17 -6.70
C VAL A 331 -17.79 -1.54 -6.87
N PRO A 332 -18.13 -2.25 -5.78
CA PRO A 332 -18.68 -3.62 -5.84
C PRO A 332 -19.96 -3.79 -6.67
N ASN A 333 -20.66 -2.70 -6.96
CA ASN A 333 -21.99 -2.69 -7.55
C ASN A 333 -22.08 -1.88 -8.85
N TYR A 334 -20.95 -1.60 -9.51
CA TYR A 334 -20.92 -0.91 -10.79
C TYR A 334 -20.15 -1.71 -11.84
N PRO A 335 -20.74 -2.02 -13.01
CA PRO A 335 -22.07 -1.60 -13.48
C PRO A 335 -23.24 -2.31 -12.78
N ASP A 336 -22.98 -3.44 -12.13
CA ASP A 336 -23.96 -4.18 -11.33
C ASP A 336 -23.30 -4.94 -10.17
N ALA A 337 -24.11 -5.61 -9.35
CA ALA A 337 -23.68 -6.33 -8.14
C ALA A 337 -22.85 -7.60 -8.41
N SER A 338 -22.64 -7.97 -9.67
CA SER A 338 -21.77 -9.09 -10.07
C SER A 338 -20.32 -8.64 -10.16
N ARG A 339 -20.01 -7.35 -9.99
CA ARG A 339 -18.70 -6.80 -10.37
C ARG A 339 -17.53 -7.48 -9.69
N PHE A 340 -17.64 -7.78 -8.39
CA PHE A 340 -16.55 -8.49 -7.71
C PHE A 340 -16.32 -9.88 -8.29
N TRP A 341 -17.37 -10.63 -8.57
CA TRP A 341 -17.27 -11.98 -9.12
C TRP A 341 -16.73 -11.97 -10.55
N GLN A 342 -17.16 -10.99 -11.36
CA GLN A 342 -16.61 -10.78 -12.70
C GLN A 342 -15.11 -10.51 -12.69
N VAL A 343 -14.61 -9.74 -11.71
CA VAL A 343 -13.17 -9.48 -11.56
C VAL A 343 -12.44 -10.76 -11.13
N CYS A 344 -13.02 -11.55 -10.22
CA CYS A 344 -12.48 -12.86 -9.85
C CYS A 344 -12.38 -13.79 -11.07
N ASP A 345 -13.44 -13.88 -11.89
CA ASP A 345 -13.47 -14.76 -13.07
C ASP A 345 -12.57 -14.28 -14.21
N LYS A 346 -12.54 -12.97 -14.45
CA LYS A 346 -11.72 -12.33 -15.49
C LYS A 346 -10.24 -12.54 -15.23
N HIS A 347 -9.81 -12.32 -13.99
CA HIS A 347 -8.39 -12.34 -13.62
C HIS A 347 -7.95 -13.64 -12.96
N LYS A 348 -8.86 -14.59 -12.72
CA LYS A 348 -8.57 -15.84 -12.02
C LYS A 348 -7.98 -15.59 -10.62
N VAL A 349 -8.67 -14.75 -9.84
CA VAL A 349 -8.27 -14.43 -8.46
C VAL A 349 -8.35 -15.69 -7.60
N ASP A 350 -7.24 -16.05 -6.97
CA ASP A 350 -7.14 -17.18 -6.05
C ASP A 350 -7.54 -16.79 -4.63
N ILE A 351 -7.12 -15.60 -4.19
CA ILE A 351 -7.36 -15.10 -2.83
C ILE A 351 -8.13 -13.78 -2.86
N PHE A 352 -9.35 -13.78 -2.31
CA PHE A 352 -10.23 -12.62 -2.24
C PHE A 352 -10.37 -12.09 -0.81
N TYR A 353 -9.93 -10.87 -0.56
CA TYR A 353 -9.99 -10.22 0.75
C TYR A 353 -10.84 -8.95 0.73
N THR A 354 -11.97 -8.96 1.44
CA THR A 354 -12.91 -7.83 1.47
C THR A 354 -13.46 -7.53 2.87
N ALA A 355 -14.16 -6.42 3.00
CA ALA A 355 -14.81 -6.03 4.25
C ALA A 355 -16.19 -6.71 4.41
N PRO A 356 -16.59 -7.09 5.64
CA PRO A 356 -17.93 -7.60 5.92
C PRO A 356 -19.07 -6.67 5.47
N THR A 357 -18.83 -5.36 5.45
CA THR A 357 -19.80 -4.37 4.95
C THR A 357 -20.08 -4.55 3.45
N ALA A 358 -19.06 -4.85 2.64
CA ALA A 358 -19.24 -5.14 1.22
C ALA A 358 -19.98 -6.46 1.02
N ILE A 359 -19.61 -7.51 1.77
CA ILE A 359 -20.30 -8.82 1.74
C ILE A 359 -21.78 -8.65 2.05
N ARG A 360 -22.15 -7.96 3.15
CA ARG A 360 -23.56 -7.72 3.50
C ARG A 360 -24.32 -6.91 2.45
N ALA A 361 -23.65 -5.96 1.79
CA ALA A 361 -24.26 -5.16 0.74
C ALA A 361 -24.57 -6.02 -0.50
N LEU A 362 -23.66 -6.91 -0.88
CA LEU A 362 -23.84 -7.83 -2.02
C LEU A 362 -24.83 -8.95 -1.73
N MET A 363 -24.80 -9.53 -0.52
CA MET A 363 -25.76 -10.57 -0.10
C MET A 363 -27.23 -10.11 -0.20
N ARG A 364 -27.50 -8.80 -0.11
CA ARG A 364 -28.84 -8.25 -0.26
C ARG A 364 -29.42 -8.45 -1.67
N GLU A 365 -28.55 -8.53 -2.67
CA GLU A 365 -28.94 -8.66 -4.08
C GLU A 365 -29.24 -10.12 -4.48
N GLY A 366 -29.11 -11.07 -3.55
CA GLY A 366 -29.35 -12.50 -3.77
C GLY A 366 -28.19 -13.21 -4.45
N ASP A 367 -28.43 -14.47 -4.86
CA ASP A 367 -27.38 -15.34 -5.39
C ASP A 367 -27.18 -15.19 -6.92
N GLU A 368 -28.13 -14.56 -7.63
CA GLU A 368 -28.07 -14.39 -9.10
C GLU A 368 -26.77 -13.70 -9.58
N PRO A 369 -26.26 -12.63 -8.94
CA PRO A 369 -25.01 -12.00 -9.37
C PRO A 369 -23.77 -12.90 -9.31
N VAL A 370 -23.76 -13.94 -8.48
CA VAL A 370 -22.65 -14.89 -8.36
C VAL A 370 -22.72 -15.99 -9.42
N GLY A 371 -23.93 -16.30 -9.91
CA GLY A 371 -24.18 -17.40 -10.86
C GLY A 371 -24.12 -17.03 -12.34
N LYS A 372 -23.79 -15.77 -12.67
CA LYS A 372 -23.62 -15.27 -14.05
C LYS A 372 -22.21 -15.52 -14.53
#